data_AF-A0AAW0UII8-F1
#
_entry.id   AF-A0AAW0UII8-F1
#
_cell.length_a   1.000
_cell.length_b   1.000
_cell.length_c   1.000
_cell.angle_alpha   90.00
_cell.angle_beta   90.00
_cell.angle_gamma   90.00
#
_symmetry.space_group_name_H-M   'P 1'
#
loop_
_entity.id
_entity.type
_entity.pdbx_description
1 polymer ?
#
loop_
_entity_poly.entity_id
_entity_poly.type
_entity_poly.pdbx_seq_one_letter_code
_entity_poly.pdbx_strand_id
1 'polypeptide(L)'
;MVTQLREHLVLLVALQQATEIFTFSLPKVFGDEISWVDETLLSLMSGSCKETHVMLVVDDESEHLVHLAEVLASVENTLLSTQIMRQQTLLELHLPAYHVRGDLVTAVLIFQKHPDSFLLQLHSNTEWNPKYLVLICLNKQLNATSLFTVPVIQRSEFIFLLQSSMKRNKRLVVTYTSFPLQADSRGKKLVKSSLGIWKPDRFATRESVFPERFENFGGHVLQLSTWCDDTPFMYLNKNGVCIGESLDALEIIANKHNFAYVVQLKPEDELWGYIENGTWVGLMGGLERGEKDLTINAIVLNWERGHDFDFAYPYQTEGFAFMIALPPPLPSWRRLFYPFTGEVWGGVVGAALLAPSLFGLLARWFNPVQDPINLALKIGAGLLKQSVKVSELRAWWSRVWAGWWWIAVFILCTAYTGNLVAVLTVPEYPKLITTVEELAESSLGLKMLDYGNFVPEALLVSNHSALAVLGKKMKLEPFHEEDMYSNLVKDVKAGTHAMLEAFSYLVYVQYTYNMTHTAYIVPDKIYSSYLTWFLPRNTPYTPVFSRALTRLKETGIMARLSSIHLDLTLKARPATLEEGTKRRIITKPGNPVLDRPQVNYTGRPKSSELLESSSTTQPWGYVIVHHIF
;
A
#
# COMPACT_ATOMS: atom_id res chain seq x y z
N MET A 1 5.41 14.79 -14.79
CA MET A 1 5.62 15.71 -15.92
C MET A 1 6.73 16.75 -15.64
N VAL A 2 6.67 17.54 -14.55
CA VAL A 2 7.77 18.46 -14.17
C VAL A 2 9.05 17.72 -13.73
N THR A 3 8.92 16.57 -13.08
CA THR A 3 10.03 15.67 -12.74
C THR A 3 10.69 15.06 -13.99
N GLN A 4 9.90 14.55 -14.93
CA GLN A 4 10.39 14.09 -16.25
C GLN A 4 11.13 15.18 -17.03
N LEU A 5 10.64 16.43 -17.00
CA LEU A 5 11.31 17.57 -17.64
C LEU A 5 12.64 17.93 -16.96
N ARG A 6 12.70 17.83 -15.62
CA ARG A 6 13.92 18.06 -14.85
C ARG A 6 14.93 16.94 -15.04
N GLU A 7 14.47 15.69 -15.14
CA GLU A 7 15.28 14.52 -15.49
C GLU A 7 15.84 14.64 -16.90
N HIS A 8 15.05 15.05 -17.89
CA HIS A 8 15.56 15.34 -19.24
C HIS A 8 16.56 16.51 -19.29
N LEU A 9 16.39 17.53 -18.46
CA LEU A 9 17.33 18.66 -18.39
C LEU A 9 18.65 18.27 -17.71
N VAL A 10 18.58 17.47 -16.63
CA VAL A 10 19.77 16.91 -15.96
C VAL A 10 20.47 15.91 -16.86
N LEU A 11 19.72 15.12 -17.64
CA LEU A 11 20.24 14.27 -18.70
C LEU A 11 21.04 15.10 -19.71
N LEU A 12 20.50 16.21 -20.21
CA LEU A 12 21.21 17.11 -21.14
C LEU A 12 22.50 17.70 -20.55
N VAL A 13 22.48 18.09 -19.28
CA VAL A 13 23.66 18.68 -18.60
C VAL A 13 24.72 17.63 -18.28
N ALA A 14 24.32 16.42 -17.86
CA ALA A 14 25.23 15.29 -17.63
C ALA A 14 25.79 14.75 -18.96
N LEU A 15 24.96 14.67 -20.00
CA LEU A 15 25.37 14.34 -21.37
C LEU A 15 26.44 15.31 -21.88
N GLN A 16 26.32 16.60 -21.59
CA GLN A 16 27.27 17.63 -22.03
C GLN A 16 28.61 17.59 -21.28
N GLN A 17 28.65 17.01 -20.06
CA GLN A 17 29.87 16.82 -19.28
C GLN A 17 30.57 15.47 -19.56
N ALA A 18 29.83 14.43 -19.98
CA ALA A 18 30.39 13.13 -20.35
C ALA A 18 30.82 13.04 -21.83
N THR A 19 30.42 14.00 -22.66
CA THR A 19 30.91 14.17 -24.04
C THR A 19 32.34 14.73 -24.08
N GLU A 20 33.29 14.12 -23.40
CA GLU A 20 34.66 14.13 -23.92
C GLU A 20 34.71 13.08 -25.04
N ILE A 21 34.43 13.58 -26.24
CA ILE A 21 34.54 12.86 -27.51
C ILE A 21 35.99 12.39 -27.63
N PHE A 22 36.24 11.11 -27.34
CA PHE A 22 37.50 10.47 -27.72
C PHE A 22 37.55 10.40 -29.25
N THR A 23 38.34 11.28 -29.84
CA THR A 23 38.69 11.24 -31.26
C THR A 23 39.59 10.03 -31.50
N PHE A 24 39.01 8.96 -32.03
CA PHE A 24 39.78 7.82 -32.53
C PHE A 24 40.61 8.30 -33.74
N SER A 25 41.94 8.24 -33.64
CA SER A 25 42.82 8.42 -34.80
C SER A 25 42.76 7.16 -35.65
N LEU A 26 42.50 7.33 -36.96
CA LEU A 26 42.34 6.25 -37.94
C LEU A 26 43.70 5.78 -38.49
N PRO A 27 44.15 4.53 -38.28
CA PRO A 27 45.07 3.87 -39.18
C PRO A 27 44.28 3.06 -40.21
N LYS A 28 44.60 3.23 -41.49
CA LYS A 28 44.13 2.35 -42.56
C LYS A 28 44.84 0.99 -42.44
N VAL A 29 44.04 -0.07 -42.53
CA VAL A 29 44.29 -1.45 -43.05
C VAL A 29 43.96 -2.58 -42.03
N PHE A 30 43.06 -3.49 -42.47
CA PHE A 30 42.89 -4.96 -42.18
C PHE A 30 41.57 -5.46 -41.52
N GLY A 31 40.99 -6.53 -42.13
CA GLY A 31 40.38 -7.71 -41.46
C GLY A 31 38.85 -7.98 -41.56
N ASP A 32 38.43 -9.11 -42.17
CA ASP A 32 37.06 -9.67 -42.16
C ASP A 32 36.44 -9.92 -40.75
N GLU A 33 37.20 -9.74 -39.67
CA GLU A 33 36.75 -9.96 -38.29
C GLU A 33 35.91 -8.82 -37.71
N ILE A 34 36.05 -7.61 -38.25
CA ILE A 34 35.43 -6.39 -37.71
C ILE A 34 34.05 -6.10 -38.36
N SER A 35 33.85 -6.45 -39.64
CA SER A 35 32.62 -6.03 -40.38
C SER A 35 31.31 -6.59 -39.83
N TRP A 36 31.29 -7.81 -39.29
CA TRP A 36 30.04 -8.41 -38.79
C TRP A 36 29.55 -7.77 -37.49
N VAL A 37 30.45 -7.23 -36.67
CA VAL A 37 30.11 -6.55 -35.41
C VAL A 37 29.38 -5.27 -35.74
N ASP A 38 29.92 -4.51 -36.68
CA ASP A 38 29.35 -3.25 -37.17
C ASP A 38 27.97 -3.49 -37.78
N GLU A 39 27.82 -4.49 -38.65
CA GLU A 39 26.52 -4.88 -39.22
C GLU A 39 25.51 -5.31 -38.14
N THR A 40 25.97 -6.05 -37.12
CA THR A 40 25.12 -6.53 -36.02
C THR A 40 24.69 -5.39 -35.11
N LEU A 41 25.62 -4.50 -34.73
CA LEU A 41 25.34 -3.32 -33.92
C LEU A 41 24.39 -2.38 -34.67
N LEU A 42 24.64 -2.12 -35.95
CA LEU A 42 23.77 -1.31 -36.79
C LEU A 42 22.36 -1.88 -36.83
N SER A 43 22.22 -3.18 -37.08
CA SER A 43 20.91 -3.86 -37.11
C SER A 43 20.22 -3.89 -35.74
N LEU A 44 20.98 -4.06 -34.66
CA LEU A 44 20.44 -4.06 -33.29
C LEU A 44 19.93 -2.67 -32.90
N MET A 45 20.71 -1.63 -33.20
CA MET A 45 20.41 -0.23 -32.87
C MET A 45 19.29 0.36 -33.71
N SER A 46 19.29 0.11 -35.03
CA SER A 46 18.23 0.59 -35.93
C SER A 46 16.92 -0.19 -35.80
N GLY A 47 16.96 -1.41 -35.26
CA GLY A 47 15.80 -2.27 -35.05
C GLY A 47 15.39 -2.36 -33.58
N SER A 48 15.85 -3.40 -32.89
CA SER A 48 15.38 -3.79 -31.55
C SER A 48 15.66 -2.79 -30.41
N CYS A 49 16.64 -1.90 -30.61
CA CYS A 49 16.96 -0.82 -29.68
C CYS A 49 16.54 0.56 -30.18
N LYS A 50 15.74 0.65 -31.25
CA LYS A 50 15.23 1.92 -31.77
C LYS A 50 14.52 2.72 -30.67
N GLU A 51 14.71 4.04 -30.66
CA GLU A 51 14.10 4.97 -29.69
C GLU A 51 14.44 4.62 -28.22
N THR A 52 15.64 4.09 -27.96
CA THR A 52 16.14 3.85 -26.60
C THR A 52 17.46 4.56 -26.33
N HIS A 53 17.79 4.75 -25.04
CA HIS A 53 19.13 5.17 -24.63
C HIS A 53 20.03 3.95 -24.58
N VAL A 54 21.20 4.02 -25.22
CA VAL A 54 22.15 2.91 -25.30
C VAL A 54 23.49 3.31 -24.68
N MET A 55 24.00 2.48 -23.78
CA MET A 55 25.33 2.64 -23.18
C MET A 55 26.22 1.48 -23.63
N LEU A 56 27.22 1.80 -24.44
CA LEU A 56 28.23 0.89 -24.95
C LEU A 56 29.42 0.89 -24.01
N VAL A 57 29.65 -0.25 -23.38
CA VAL A 57 30.79 -0.49 -22.49
C VAL A 57 31.77 -1.40 -23.22
N VAL A 58 32.96 -0.87 -23.51
CA VAL A 58 33.97 -1.53 -24.33
C VAL A 58 35.16 -1.96 -23.47
N ASP A 59 35.65 -3.16 -23.72
CA ASP A 59 36.87 -3.72 -23.13
C ASP A 59 38.10 -2.83 -23.40
N ASP A 60 38.88 -2.55 -22.37
CA ASP A 60 40.00 -1.60 -22.37
C ASP A 60 41.13 -1.98 -23.34
N GLU A 61 41.30 -3.29 -23.58
CA GLU A 61 42.31 -3.82 -24.50
C GLU A 61 41.83 -3.90 -25.96
N SER A 62 40.58 -3.52 -26.24
CA SER A 62 40.03 -3.53 -27.60
C SER A 62 40.46 -2.28 -28.37
N GLU A 63 41.75 -2.21 -28.75
CA GLU A 63 42.33 -1.11 -29.55
C GLU A 63 41.75 -1.00 -30.98
N HIS A 64 40.94 -1.97 -31.42
CA HIS A 64 40.57 -2.19 -32.83
C HIS A 64 39.13 -1.82 -33.23
N LEU A 65 38.38 -1.08 -32.40
CA LEU A 65 37.00 -0.69 -32.69
C LEU A 65 36.90 0.64 -33.46
N VAL A 66 37.67 0.76 -34.54
CA VAL A 66 37.86 2.01 -35.31
C VAL A 66 36.58 2.48 -36.03
N HIS A 67 35.65 1.58 -36.36
CA HIS A 67 34.39 1.90 -37.07
C HIS A 67 33.18 2.17 -36.17
N LEU A 68 33.30 2.06 -34.85
CA LEU A 68 32.17 2.26 -33.94
C LEU A 68 31.58 3.67 -34.04
N ALA A 69 32.43 4.68 -34.28
CA ALA A 69 32.00 6.05 -34.53
C ALA A 69 31.19 6.20 -35.83
N GLU A 70 31.56 5.49 -36.90
CA GLU A 70 30.83 5.50 -38.17
C GLU A 70 29.48 4.78 -38.07
N VAL A 71 29.45 3.63 -37.38
CA VAL A 71 28.20 2.93 -37.05
C VAL A 71 27.29 3.85 -36.26
N LEU A 72 27.79 4.48 -35.20
CA LEU A 72 26.98 5.37 -34.37
C LEU A 72 26.48 6.60 -35.12
N ALA A 73 27.30 7.22 -35.97
CA ALA A 73 26.87 8.32 -36.83
C ALA A 73 25.72 7.89 -37.77
N SER A 74 25.71 6.63 -38.23
CA SER A 74 24.64 6.12 -39.10
C SER A 74 23.32 5.80 -38.37
N VAL A 75 23.34 5.63 -37.04
CA VAL A 75 22.15 5.38 -36.19
C VAL A 75 21.83 6.53 -35.22
N GLU A 76 22.53 7.65 -35.30
CA GLU A 76 22.37 8.82 -34.41
C GLU A 76 20.91 9.32 -34.39
N ASN A 77 20.23 9.32 -35.53
CA ASN A 77 18.83 9.74 -35.65
C ASN A 77 17.80 8.66 -35.28
N THR A 78 18.24 7.46 -34.91
CA THR A 78 17.35 6.32 -34.57
C THR A 78 17.28 6.04 -33.07
N LEU A 79 18.30 6.47 -32.31
CA LEU A 79 18.41 6.28 -30.88
C LEU A 79 18.08 7.59 -30.15
N LEU A 80 17.66 7.51 -28.87
CA LEU A 80 17.43 8.71 -28.06
C LEU A 80 18.74 9.33 -27.59
N SER A 81 19.71 8.50 -27.21
CA SER A 81 21.09 8.90 -26.95
C SER A 81 22.01 7.69 -26.97
N THR A 82 23.29 7.93 -27.26
CA THR A 82 24.35 6.92 -27.22
C THR A 82 25.51 7.39 -26.37
N GLN A 83 25.92 6.56 -25.42
CA GLN A 83 27.13 6.77 -24.62
C GLN A 83 28.12 5.65 -24.92
N ILE A 84 29.39 5.99 -25.13
CA ILE A 84 30.47 5.02 -25.28
C ILE A 84 31.44 5.26 -24.14
N MET A 85 31.79 4.19 -23.44
CA MET A 85 32.74 4.26 -22.35
C MET A 85 33.54 2.97 -22.26
N ARG A 86 34.75 3.11 -21.74
CA ARG A 86 35.59 1.98 -21.39
C ARG A 86 35.17 1.39 -20.05
N GLN A 87 35.47 0.11 -19.84
CA GLN A 87 35.16 -0.60 -18.59
C GLN A 87 35.74 0.12 -17.37
N GLN A 88 37.03 0.48 -17.41
CA GLN A 88 37.68 1.22 -16.33
C GLN A 88 37.05 2.61 -16.08
N THR A 89 36.71 3.33 -17.14
CA THR A 89 36.08 4.66 -17.05
C THR A 89 34.70 4.60 -16.38
N LEU A 90 33.89 3.58 -16.71
CA LEU A 90 32.59 3.38 -16.07
C LEU A 90 32.71 3.16 -14.56
N LEU A 91 33.75 2.43 -14.13
CA LEU A 91 34.02 2.18 -12.71
C LEU A 91 34.46 3.46 -11.97
N GLU A 92 35.17 4.36 -12.65
CA GLU A 92 35.67 5.61 -12.07
C GLU A 92 34.61 6.73 -12.02
N LEU A 93 33.72 6.81 -13.02
CA LEU A 93 32.81 7.95 -13.19
C LEU A 93 31.68 8.07 -12.16
N HIS A 94 31.48 7.05 -11.30
CA HIS A 94 30.41 7.01 -10.30
C HIS A 94 29.07 7.52 -10.84
N LEU A 95 28.60 6.92 -11.95
CA LEU A 95 27.38 7.37 -12.61
C LEU A 95 26.19 7.34 -11.65
N PRO A 96 25.25 8.30 -11.78
CA PRO A 96 24.00 8.27 -11.02
C PRO A 96 23.26 6.95 -11.22
N ALA A 97 22.65 6.42 -10.15
CA ALA A 97 21.97 5.11 -10.14
C ALA A 97 21.02 4.90 -11.33
N TYR A 98 20.25 5.92 -11.73
CA TYR A 98 19.29 5.82 -12.83
C TYR A 98 19.91 5.57 -14.23
N HIS A 99 21.22 5.77 -14.42
CA HIS A 99 21.92 5.40 -15.66
C HIS A 99 22.31 3.92 -15.70
N VAL A 100 22.45 3.27 -14.54
CA VAL A 100 22.97 1.90 -14.40
C VAL A 100 21.95 0.93 -13.80
N ARG A 101 20.79 1.43 -13.38
CA ARG A 101 19.67 0.69 -12.79
C ARG A 101 18.37 0.96 -13.52
N GLY A 102 17.61 -0.08 -13.80
CA GLY A 102 16.27 0.03 -14.39
C GLY A 102 16.28 0.03 -15.92
N ASP A 103 15.25 0.62 -16.52
CA ASP A 103 14.91 0.42 -17.94
C ASP A 103 15.23 1.59 -18.86
N LEU A 104 15.73 2.69 -18.28
CA LEU A 104 16.10 3.88 -19.01
C LEU A 104 17.17 3.60 -20.08
N VAL A 105 18.18 2.81 -19.72
CA VAL A 105 19.36 2.56 -20.56
C VAL A 105 19.48 1.07 -20.88
N THR A 106 19.70 0.75 -22.16
CA THR A 106 20.12 -0.58 -22.60
C THR A 106 21.64 -0.66 -22.54
N ALA A 107 22.17 -1.50 -21.66
CA ALA A 107 23.61 -1.69 -21.49
C ALA A 107 24.13 -2.72 -22.50
N VAL A 108 25.16 -2.36 -23.26
CA VAL A 108 25.79 -3.23 -24.27
C VAL A 108 27.27 -3.40 -23.90
N LEU A 109 27.64 -4.59 -23.42
CA LEU A 109 29.02 -4.93 -23.07
C LEU A 109 29.71 -5.65 -24.23
N ILE A 110 30.75 -5.04 -24.77
CA ILE A 110 31.57 -5.60 -25.86
C ILE A 110 32.93 -6.01 -25.29
N PHE A 111 33.33 -7.26 -25.48
CA PHE A 111 34.56 -7.80 -24.90
C PHE A 111 35.27 -8.83 -25.79
N GLN A 112 36.61 -8.84 -25.71
CA GLN A 112 37.47 -9.80 -26.41
C GLN A 112 38.03 -10.86 -25.46
N LYS A 113 38.24 -10.52 -24.19
CA LYS A 113 38.60 -11.44 -23.11
C LYS A 113 37.45 -11.57 -22.11
N HIS A 114 37.48 -12.56 -21.21
CA HIS A 114 36.50 -12.63 -20.13
C HIS A 114 36.61 -11.35 -19.27
N PRO A 115 35.53 -10.57 -19.10
CA PRO A 115 35.56 -9.32 -18.33
C PRO A 115 35.49 -9.59 -16.82
N ASP A 116 36.23 -10.58 -16.32
CA ASP A 116 36.09 -11.07 -14.95
C ASP A 116 36.49 -10.00 -13.91
N SER A 117 37.57 -9.27 -14.16
CA SER A 117 38.02 -8.16 -13.29
C SER A 117 36.96 -7.06 -13.18
N PHE A 118 36.38 -6.67 -14.32
CA PHE A 118 35.31 -5.68 -14.39
C PHE A 118 34.05 -6.16 -13.66
N LEU A 119 33.62 -7.40 -13.91
CA LEU A 119 32.43 -7.97 -13.26
C LEU A 119 32.61 -8.16 -11.75
N LEU A 120 33.82 -8.46 -11.28
CA LEU A 120 34.14 -8.54 -9.84
C LEU A 120 34.01 -7.17 -9.15
N GLN A 121 34.46 -6.10 -9.79
CA GLN A 121 34.31 -4.75 -9.24
C GLN A 121 32.85 -4.26 -9.30
N LEU A 122 32.12 -4.61 -10.36
CA LEU A 122 30.68 -4.37 -10.40
C LEU A 122 29.91 -5.19 -9.37
N HIS A 123 30.41 -6.35 -8.95
CA HIS A 123 29.75 -7.13 -7.91
C HIS A 123 29.68 -6.39 -6.58
N SER A 124 30.76 -5.70 -6.20
CA SER A 124 30.79 -4.82 -5.02
C SER A 124 29.90 -3.59 -5.16
N ASN A 125 29.53 -3.20 -6.38
CA ASN A 125 28.60 -2.10 -6.63
C ASN A 125 27.14 -2.61 -6.63
N THR A 126 26.34 -2.18 -5.65
CA THR A 126 24.93 -2.56 -5.52
C THR A 126 24.03 -1.86 -6.54
N GLU A 127 24.47 -0.76 -7.15
CA GLU A 127 23.70 0.05 -8.08
C GLU A 127 23.62 -0.52 -9.49
N TRP A 128 24.63 -1.29 -9.93
CA TRP A 128 24.60 -1.91 -11.25
C TRP A 128 23.51 -2.99 -11.34
N ASN A 129 22.42 -2.64 -12.03
CA ASN A 129 21.28 -3.52 -12.29
C ASN A 129 20.46 -3.02 -13.51
N PRO A 130 21.04 -3.02 -14.72
CA PRO A 130 20.31 -2.61 -15.92
C PRO A 130 19.24 -3.65 -16.28
N LYS A 131 18.05 -3.20 -16.67
CA LYS A 131 16.95 -4.11 -17.07
C LYS A 131 17.28 -4.88 -18.34
N TYR A 132 17.90 -4.21 -19.31
CA TYR A 132 18.29 -4.79 -20.60
C TYR A 132 19.81 -4.84 -20.73
N LEU A 133 20.36 -6.05 -20.80
CA LEU A 133 21.78 -6.29 -20.95
C LEU A 133 22.09 -7.09 -22.22
N VAL A 134 22.91 -6.52 -23.08
CA VAL A 134 23.44 -7.15 -24.28
C VAL A 134 24.93 -7.43 -24.08
N LEU A 135 25.33 -8.67 -24.34
CA LEU A 135 26.71 -9.13 -24.26
C LEU A 135 27.18 -9.46 -25.68
N ILE A 136 28.32 -8.89 -26.12
CA ILE A 136 28.89 -9.17 -27.43
C ILE A 136 30.31 -9.68 -27.24
N CYS A 137 30.51 -10.95 -27.57
CA CYS A 137 31.82 -11.58 -27.52
C CYS A 137 32.50 -11.54 -28.89
N LEU A 138 33.62 -10.83 -28.97
CA LEU A 138 34.41 -10.69 -30.20
C LEU A 138 35.29 -11.93 -30.47
N ASN A 139 35.72 -12.61 -29.41
CA ASN A 139 36.65 -13.73 -29.51
C ASN A 139 35.92 -15.07 -29.69
N LYS A 140 36.14 -15.71 -30.85
CA LYS A 140 35.54 -17.00 -31.22
C LYS A 140 35.95 -18.17 -30.31
N GLN A 141 37.13 -18.10 -29.71
CA GLN A 141 37.66 -19.19 -28.87
C GLN A 141 37.15 -19.09 -27.42
N LEU A 142 36.56 -17.96 -27.04
CA LEU A 142 36.08 -17.71 -25.69
C LEU A 142 34.72 -18.38 -25.46
N ASN A 143 34.55 -19.06 -24.33
CA ASN A 143 33.24 -19.58 -23.95
C ASN A 143 32.42 -18.52 -23.20
N ALA A 144 31.88 -17.53 -23.93
CA ALA A 144 31.10 -16.45 -23.34
C ALA A 144 29.83 -16.90 -22.59
N THR A 145 29.33 -18.12 -22.86
CA THR A 145 28.15 -18.66 -22.16
C THR A 145 28.37 -18.92 -20.67
N SER A 146 29.63 -18.98 -20.20
CA SER A 146 29.94 -19.04 -18.77
C SER A 146 29.54 -17.76 -18.03
N LEU A 147 29.40 -16.61 -18.71
CA LEU A 147 28.99 -15.36 -18.07
C LEU A 147 27.58 -15.44 -17.49
N PHE A 148 26.73 -16.34 -17.99
CA PHE A 148 25.41 -16.57 -17.41
C PHE A 148 25.47 -17.20 -16.01
N THR A 149 26.60 -17.74 -15.54
CA THR A 149 26.72 -18.18 -14.15
C THR A 149 27.13 -17.05 -13.20
N VAL A 150 27.49 -15.88 -13.71
CA VAL A 150 27.97 -14.75 -12.91
C VAL A 150 26.76 -14.00 -12.29
N PRO A 151 26.70 -13.82 -10.96
CA PRO A 151 25.54 -13.19 -10.30
C PRO A 151 25.23 -11.79 -10.81
N VAL A 152 26.25 -10.96 -11.09
CA VAL A 152 26.08 -9.58 -11.57
C VAL A 152 25.38 -9.53 -12.92
N ILE A 153 25.66 -10.49 -13.81
CA ILE A 153 24.99 -10.62 -15.11
C ILE A 153 23.53 -11.03 -14.92
N GLN A 154 23.25 -11.89 -13.93
CA GLN A 154 21.91 -12.41 -13.67
C GLN A 154 20.95 -11.40 -13.03
N ARG A 155 21.45 -10.25 -12.54
CA ARG A 155 20.62 -9.15 -11.99
C ARG A 155 19.66 -8.56 -13.02
N SER A 156 20.09 -8.48 -14.29
CA SER A 156 19.28 -7.95 -15.37
C SER A 156 18.06 -8.81 -15.63
N GLU A 157 16.90 -8.20 -15.87
CA GLU A 157 15.65 -8.90 -16.22
C GLU A 157 15.78 -9.57 -17.59
N PHE A 158 16.37 -8.88 -18.57
CA PHE A 158 16.60 -9.38 -19.92
C PHE A 158 18.08 -9.43 -20.25
N ILE A 159 18.54 -10.58 -20.77
CA ILE A 159 19.94 -10.81 -21.14
C ILE A 159 20.00 -11.43 -22.53
N PHE A 160 20.83 -10.84 -23.39
CA PHE A 160 21.06 -11.31 -24.75
C PHE A 160 22.56 -11.40 -25.04
N LEU A 161 23.06 -12.58 -25.44
CA LEU A 161 24.47 -12.80 -25.76
C LEU A 161 24.64 -13.10 -27.25
N LEU A 162 25.50 -12.34 -27.90
CA LEU A 162 25.96 -12.53 -29.28
C LEU A 162 27.37 -13.11 -29.27
N GLN A 163 27.56 -14.25 -29.93
CA GLN A 163 28.86 -14.90 -30.05
C GLN A 163 29.11 -15.40 -31.47
N SER A 164 30.29 -15.09 -32.01
CA SER A 164 30.74 -15.60 -33.31
C SER A 164 31.12 -17.07 -33.22
N SER A 165 30.66 -17.88 -34.17
CA SER A 165 30.94 -19.31 -34.29
C SER A 165 31.24 -19.68 -35.75
N MET A 166 32.05 -20.72 -35.96
CA MET A 166 32.40 -21.22 -37.30
C MET A 166 31.76 -22.58 -37.55
N LYS A 167 30.99 -22.71 -38.63
CA LYS A 167 30.40 -23.99 -39.05
C LYS A 167 30.63 -24.21 -40.55
N ARG A 168 31.36 -25.28 -40.92
CA ARG A 168 31.67 -25.62 -42.32
C ARG A 168 32.28 -24.45 -43.12
N ASN A 169 33.30 -23.79 -42.57
CA ASN A 169 33.95 -22.58 -43.13
C ASN A 169 33.06 -21.34 -43.32
N LYS A 170 31.80 -21.35 -42.87
CA LYS A 170 30.96 -20.15 -42.79
C LYS A 170 30.93 -19.62 -41.37
N ARG A 171 31.13 -18.31 -41.23
CA ARG A 171 30.93 -17.60 -39.96
C ARG A 171 29.44 -17.45 -39.70
N LEU A 172 29.02 -17.77 -38.48
CA LEU A 172 27.65 -17.63 -38.00
C LEU A 172 27.70 -16.92 -36.66
N VAL A 173 26.84 -15.93 -36.46
CA VAL A 173 26.66 -15.32 -35.15
C VAL A 173 25.53 -16.06 -34.45
N VAL A 174 25.82 -16.65 -33.30
CA VAL A 174 24.85 -17.43 -32.52
C VAL A 174 24.43 -16.59 -31.32
N THR A 175 23.12 -16.57 -31.08
CA THR A 175 22.47 -15.80 -30.03
C THR A 175 22.08 -16.72 -28.88
N TYR A 176 22.27 -16.27 -27.64
CA TYR A 176 21.93 -16.99 -26.43
C TYR A 176 21.21 -16.10 -25.41
N THR A 177 20.47 -16.74 -24.51
CA THR A 177 19.91 -16.14 -23.30
C THR A 177 19.99 -17.14 -22.14
N SER A 178 19.51 -16.76 -20.96
CA SER A 178 19.58 -17.54 -19.74
C SER A 178 18.19 -17.74 -19.11
N PHE A 179 17.85 -18.96 -18.71
CA PHE A 179 16.62 -19.27 -17.96
C PHE A 179 17.00 -19.89 -16.60
N PRO A 180 17.49 -19.08 -15.65
CA PRO A 180 18.22 -19.58 -14.47
C PRO A 180 17.38 -20.43 -13.52
N LEU A 181 16.05 -20.29 -13.55
CA LEU A 181 15.11 -21.02 -12.68
C LEU A 181 14.59 -22.31 -13.32
N GLN A 182 14.68 -22.45 -14.65
CA GLN A 182 14.20 -23.65 -15.34
C GLN A 182 15.26 -24.76 -15.31
N ALA A 183 14.83 -26.02 -15.42
CA ALA A 183 15.73 -27.17 -15.51
C ALA A 183 15.52 -27.95 -16.82
N ASP A 184 16.57 -28.58 -17.33
CA ASP A 184 16.48 -29.46 -18.50
C ASP A 184 15.80 -30.79 -18.12
N SER A 185 15.53 -31.65 -19.12
CA SER A 185 14.90 -32.96 -18.89
C SER A 185 15.72 -33.91 -18.00
N ARG A 186 16.97 -33.54 -17.65
CA ARG A 186 17.86 -34.26 -16.74
C ARG A 186 18.00 -33.55 -15.38
N GLY A 187 17.19 -32.52 -15.12
CA GLY A 187 17.17 -31.76 -13.87
C GLY A 187 18.30 -30.73 -13.74
N LYS A 188 19.09 -30.47 -14.79
CA LYS A 188 20.18 -29.49 -14.75
C LYS A 188 19.63 -28.10 -15.08
N LYS A 189 19.93 -27.09 -14.24
CA LYS A 189 19.51 -25.70 -14.48
C LYS A 189 19.86 -25.23 -15.90
N LEU A 190 18.87 -24.67 -16.61
CA LEU A 190 18.95 -24.11 -17.96
C LEU A 190 19.58 -22.71 -17.94
N VAL A 191 20.81 -22.64 -17.43
CA VAL A 191 21.56 -21.37 -17.34
C VAL A 191 21.90 -20.82 -18.73
N LYS A 192 21.91 -21.67 -19.77
CA LYS A 192 22.10 -21.25 -21.17
C LYS A 192 21.03 -21.85 -22.09
N SER A 193 20.49 -21.02 -22.97
CA SER A 193 19.58 -21.42 -24.03
C SER A 193 19.95 -20.71 -25.33
N SER A 194 19.97 -21.44 -26.45
CA SER A 194 20.26 -20.85 -27.76
C SER A 194 18.98 -20.32 -28.39
N LEU A 195 18.98 -19.05 -28.77
CA LEU A 195 17.91 -18.43 -29.54
C LEU A 195 18.09 -18.67 -31.05
N GLY A 196 19.25 -19.19 -31.46
CA GLY A 196 19.57 -19.59 -32.83
C GLY A 196 20.59 -18.66 -33.51
N ILE A 197 20.55 -18.57 -34.83
CA ILE A 197 21.51 -17.76 -35.63
C ILE A 197 20.96 -16.35 -35.82
N TRP A 198 21.80 -15.34 -35.57
CA TRP A 198 21.49 -13.93 -35.81
C TRP A 198 21.16 -13.70 -37.29
N LYS A 199 20.02 -13.04 -37.52
CA LYS A 199 19.59 -12.51 -38.80
C LYS A 199 18.79 -11.22 -38.51
N PRO A 200 19.05 -10.11 -39.22
CA PRO A 200 18.34 -8.85 -39.03
C PRO A 200 16.81 -9.02 -39.01
N ASP A 201 16.26 -9.77 -39.97
CA ASP A 201 14.81 -9.98 -40.08
C ASP A 201 14.21 -10.76 -38.90
N ARG A 202 14.99 -11.69 -38.32
CA ARG A 202 14.53 -12.55 -37.21
C ARG A 202 14.57 -11.81 -35.88
N PHE A 203 15.53 -10.91 -35.72
CA PHE A 203 15.79 -10.15 -34.50
C PHE A 203 15.44 -8.65 -34.66
N ALA A 204 14.43 -8.36 -35.48
CA ALA A 204 14.01 -7.00 -35.79
C ALA A 204 13.20 -6.34 -34.66
N THR A 205 12.57 -7.14 -33.78
CA THR A 205 11.69 -6.66 -32.71
C THR A 205 12.35 -6.81 -31.34
N ARG A 206 12.02 -5.92 -30.41
CA ARG A 206 12.60 -5.93 -29.06
C ARG A 206 12.35 -7.25 -28.33
N GLU A 207 11.16 -7.82 -28.48
CA GLU A 207 10.74 -9.09 -27.88
C GLU A 207 11.54 -10.28 -28.42
N SER A 208 11.97 -10.23 -29.69
CA SER A 208 12.79 -11.29 -30.29
C SER A 208 14.22 -11.31 -29.77
N VAL A 209 14.76 -10.15 -29.35
CA VAL A 209 16.08 -10.01 -28.73
C VAL A 209 16.02 -10.25 -27.22
N PHE A 210 14.95 -9.79 -26.58
CA PHE A 210 14.76 -9.86 -25.12
C PHE A 210 13.56 -10.73 -24.77
N PRO A 211 13.69 -12.07 -24.84
CA PRO A 211 12.61 -12.97 -24.45
C PRO A 211 12.35 -12.91 -22.94
N GLU A 212 11.09 -13.10 -22.54
CA GLU A 212 10.67 -13.16 -21.12
C GLU A 212 11.31 -14.37 -20.42
N ARG A 213 12.26 -14.10 -19.52
CA ARG A 213 13.06 -15.13 -18.83
C ARG A 213 12.34 -15.78 -17.65
N PHE A 214 11.32 -15.11 -17.12
CA PHE A 214 10.61 -15.49 -15.89
C PHE A 214 9.10 -15.68 -16.12
N GLU A 215 8.68 -15.98 -17.35
CA GLU A 215 7.30 -16.36 -17.63
C GLU A 215 6.92 -17.67 -16.90
N ASN A 216 7.86 -18.62 -16.86
CA ASN A 216 7.73 -19.92 -16.20
C ASN A 216 8.99 -20.24 -15.38
N PHE A 217 8.79 -20.61 -14.11
CA PHE A 217 9.84 -20.90 -13.14
C PHE A 217 10.27 -22.37 -13.13
N GLY A 218 9.64 -23.23 -13.94
CA GLY A 218 10.07 -24.61 -14.15
C GLY A 218 9.96 -25.51 -12.92
N GLY A 219 9.05 -25.21 -11.99
CA GLY A 219 8.89 -25.91 -10.72
C GLY A 219 9.95 -25.54 -9.68
N HIS A 220 10.67 -24.43 -9.87
CA HIS A 220 11.64 -23.93 -8.89
C HIS A 220 10.98 -23.72 -7.53
N VAL A 221 11.71 -24.01 -6.45
CA VAL A 221 11.20 -23.92 -5.07
C VAL A 221 11.74 -22.66 -4.41
N LEU A 222 10.89 -21.67 -4.17
CA LEU A 222 11.24 -20.44 -3.46
C LEU A 222 11.21 -20.64 -1.94
N GLN A 223 12.24 -20.18 -1.25
CA GLN A 223 12.32 -20.20 0.21
C GLN A 223 11.71 -18.92 0.77
N LEU A 224 10.57 -19.03 1.47
CA LEU A 224 9.93 -17.86 2.06
C LEU A 224 10.57 -17.50 3.39
N SER A 225 10.77 -16.21 3.61
CA SER A 225 11.04 -15.62 4.92
C SER A 225 9.72 -15.10 5.47
N THR A 226 9.06 -15.92 6.30
CA THR A 226 7.72 -15.62 6.79
C THR A 226 7.55 -15.91 8.27
N TRP A 227 6.57 -15.24 8.88
CA TRP A 227 6.06 -15.56 10.21
C TRP A 227 4.54 -15.79 10.11
N CYS A 228 4.09 -16.98 10.50
CA CYS A 228 2.68 -17.37 10.51
C CYS A 228 1.93 -16.89 11.78
N ASP A 229 2.22 -15.66 12.20
CA ASP A 229 1.56 -14.95 13.29
C ASP A 229 1.31 -13.48 12.89
N ASP A 230 0.61 -13.32 11.77
CA ASP A 230 0.36 -12.05 11.09
C ASP A 230 -1.13 -11.98 10.69
N THR A 231 -2.04 -12.12 11.66
CA THR A 231 -3.48 -12.26 11.38
C THR A 231 -4.07 -10.92 10.87
N PRO A 232 -4.85 -10.88 9.77
CA PRO A 232 -5.39 -12.00 8.96
C PRO A 232 -4.55 -12.38 7.73
N PHE A 233 -3.36 -11.79 7.55
CA PHE A 233 -2.50 -11.98 6.39
C PHE A 233 -1.88 -13.37 6.30
N MET A 234 -1.37 -13.89 7.43
CA MET A 234 -0.84 -15.24 7.60
C MET A 234 -1.02 -15.70 9.05
N TYR A 235 -1.69 -16.82 9.27
CA TYR A 235 -1.97 -17.33 10.62
C TYR A 235 -2.16 -18.85 10.62
N LEU A 236 -1.93 -19.47 11.77
CA LEU A 236 -2.16 -20.90 11.95
C LEU A 236 -3.67 -21.19 12.09
N ASN A 237 -4.17 -22.13 11.28
CA ASN A 237 -5.50 -22.68 11.49
C ASN A 237 -5.53 -23.67 12.67
N LYS A 238 -6.72 -24.17 13.00
CA LYS A 238 -6.93 -25.13 14.11
C LYS A 238 -6.12 -26.43 14.00
N ASN A 239 -5.63 -26.76 12.81
CA ASN A 239 -4.83 -27.96 12.55
C ASN A 239 -3.32 -27.67 12.55
N GLY A 240 -2.90 -26.44 12.88
CA GLY A 240 -1.49 -26.01 12.86
C GLY A 240 -0.94 -25.77 11.45
N VAL A 241 -1.81 -25.61 10.44
CA VAL A 241 -1.40 -25.28 9.08
C VAL A 241 -1.52 -23.77 8.87
N CYS A 242 -0.46 -23.16 8.36
CA CYS A 242 -0.44 -21.74 8.04
C CYS A 242 -1.31 -21.46 6.80
N ILE A 243 -2.24 -20.52 6.96
CA ILE A 243 -3.17 -20.03 5.93
C ILE A 243 -3.25 -18.51 6.02
N GLY A 244 -3.78 -17.83 5.00
CA GLY A 244 -3.96 -16.38 5.06
C GLY A 244 -4.03 -15.75 3.67
N GLU A 245 -4.45 -14.50 3.60
CA GLU A 245 -4.68 -13.84 2.31
C GLU A 245 -3.40 -13.75 1.46
N SER A 246 -2.24 -13.51 2.10
CA SER A 246 -0.96 -13.41 1.41
C SER A 246 -0.52 -14.76 0.84
N LEU A 247 -0.80 -15.85 1.56
CA LEU A 247 -0.51 -17.21 1.09
C LEU A 247 -1.43 -17.63 -0.04
N ASP A 248 -2.72 -17.34 0.05
CA ASP A 248 -3.68 -17.63 -1.01
C ASP A 248 -3.37 -16.82 -2.28
N ALA A 249 -2.95 -15.56 -2.12
CA ALA A 249 -2.45 -14.73 -3.23
C ALA A 249 -1.18 -15.34 -3.84
N LEU A 250 -0.21 -15.76 -3.02
CA LEU A 250 1.02 -16.39 -3.50
C LEU A 250 0.72 -17.70 -4.25
N GLU A 251 -0.21 -18.51 -3.77
CA GLU A 251 -0.61 -19.78 -4.41
C GLU A 251 -1.20 -19.54 -5.82
N ILE A 252 -2.00 -18.48 -6.01
CA ILE A 252 -2.49 -18.09 -7.35
C ILE A 252 -1.32 -17.74 -8.28
N ILE A 253 -0.34 -17.02 -7.77
CA ILE A 253 0.86 -16.60 -8.53
C ILE A 253 1.75 -17.81 -8.83
N ALA A 254 1.93 -18.71 -7.87
CA ALA A 254 2.67 -19.96 -7.96
C ALA A 254 2.13 -20.85 -9.08
N ASN A 255 0.80 -21.05 -9.10
CA ASN A 255 0.13 -21.81 -10.14
C ASN A 255 0.24 -21.17 -11.52
N LYS A 256 0.20 -19.83 -11.60
CA LYS A 256 0.32 -19.11 -12.88
C LYS A 256 1.74 -19.19 -13.47
N HIS A 257 2.76 -19.10 -12.63
CA HIS A 257 4.17 -19.05 -13.06
C HIS A 257 4.92 -20.37 -12.86
N ASN A 258 4.23 -21.42 -12.40
CA ASN A 258 4.76 -22.77 -12.21
C ASN A 258 6.02 -22.79 -11.33
N PHE A 259 5.90 -22.29 -10.10
CA PHE A 259 6.88 -22.47 -9.03
C PHE A 259 6.23 -23.12 -7.81
N ALA A 260 7.05 -23.70 -6.94
CA ALA A 260 6.66 -24.15 -5.62
C ALA A 260 7.34 -23.27 -4.57
N TYR A 261 6.91 -23.34 -3.32
CA TYR A 261 7.50 -22.56 -2.24
C TYR A 261 7.50 -23.32 -0.92
N VAL A 262 8.40 -22.93 -0.02
CA VAL A 262 8.49 -23.45 1.35
C VAL A 262 8.20 -22.31 2.31
N VAL A 263 7.12 -22.47 3.09
CA VAL A 263 6.72 -21.50 4.11
C VAL A 263 7.56 -21.70 5.36
N GLN A 264 8.13 -20.61 5.86
CA GLN A 264 8.70 -20.57 7.19
C GLN A 264 7.62 -20.20 8.20
N LEU A 265 7.43 -21.02 9.25
CA LEU A 265 6.38 -20.78 10.24
C LEU A 265 6.76 -19.67 11.22
N LYS A 266 8.02 -19.59 11.61
CA LYS A 266 8.55 -18.62 12.57
C LYS A 266 10.01 -18.27 12.24
N PRO A 267 10.44 -16.99 12.32
CA PRO A 267 11.85 -16.60 12.29
C PRO A 267 12.64 -17.22 13.47
N GLU A 268 13.91 -17.55 13.25
CA GLU A 268 14.76 -18.16 14.30
C GLU A 268 15.01 -17.22 15.47
N ASP A 269 15.13 -15.92 15.18
CA ASP A 269 15.31 -14.84 16.15
C ASP A 269 13.99 -14.22 16.63
N GLU A 270 12.84 -14.67 16.10
CA GLU A 270 11.50 -14.19 16.45
C GLU A 270 11.28 -12.69 16.17
N LEU A 271 11.96 -12.15 15.13
CA LEU A 271 11.87 -10.74 14.77
C LEU A 271 11.27 -10.53 13.37
N TRP A 272 10.56 -9.42 13.19
CA TRP A 272 9.99 -9.01 11.89
C TRP A 272 11.05 -8.46 10.94
N GLY A 273 12.03 -7.72 11.49
CA GLY A 273 13.17 -7.19 10.76
C GLY A 273 13.29 -5.68 10.84
N TYR A 274 14.36 -5.28 11.53
CA TYR A 274 14.91 -3.94 11.66
C TYR A 274 16.44 -4.03 11.56
N ILE A 275 17.12 -2.89 11.56
CA ILE A 275 18.58 -2.85 11.54
C ILE A 275 19.10 -2.90 12.97
N GLU A 276 19.84 -3.95 13.29
CA GLU A 276 20.55 -4.09 14.57
C GLU A 276 22.05 -4.13 14.29
N ASN A 277 22.82 -3.23 14.90
CA ASN A 277 24.27 -3.11 14.71
C ASN A 277 24.72 -2.99 13.23
N GLY A 278 23.88 -2.39 12.38
CA GLY A 278 24.16 -2.18 10.95
C GLY A 278 23.82 -3.36 10.05
N THR A 279 23.20 -4.42 10.56
CA THR A 279 22.76 -5.59 9.80
C THR A 279 21.27 -5.82 9.98
N TRP A 280 20.58 -6.36 8.95
CA TRP A 280 19.17 -6.70 9.09
C TRP A 280 19.00 -7.99 9.89
N VAL A 281 18.09 -7.94 10.86
CA VAL A 281 17.63 -9.12 11.63
C VAL A 281 16.23 -9.54 11.16
N GLY A 282 15.68 -10.60 11.74
CA GLY A 282 14.32 -11.06 11.47
C GLY A 282 14.09 -11.56 10.05
N LEU A 283 12.86 -11.38 9.58
CA LEU A 283 12.46 -11.79 8.23
C LEU A 283 13.31 -11.11 7.14
N MET A 284 13.65 -9.83 7.34
CA MET A 284 14.46 -9.06 6.39
C MET A 284 15.93 -9.53 6.36
N GLY A 285 16.49 -9.93 7.50
CA GLY A 285 17.85 -10.47 7.57
C GLY A 285 18.04 -11.75 6.76
N GLY A 286 17.03 -12.62 6.73
CA GLY A 286 17.06 -13.82 5.87
C GLY A 286 17.11 -13.49 4.37
N LEU A 287 16.48 -12.40 3.94
CA LEU A 287 16.57 -11.91 2.55
C LEU A 287 17.95 -11.28 2.27
N GLU A 288 18.49 -10.50 3.20
CA GLU A 288 19.79 -9.82 3.03
C GLU A 288 20.92 -10.84 2.86
N ARG A 289 20.92 -11.90 3.67
CA ARG A 289 21.91 -12.98 3.59
C ARG A 289 21.74 -13.90 2.38
N GLY A 290 20.65 -13.76 1.62
CA GLY A 290 20.33 -14.62 0.48
C GLY A 290 19.94 -16.05 0.88
N GLU A 291 19.54 -16.26 2.13
CA GLU A 291 19.03 -17.55 2.63
C GLU A 291 17.57 -17.78 2.21
N LYS A 292 16.86 -16.69 1.96
CA LYS A 292 15.44 -16.64 1.60
C LYS A 292 15.24 -15.79 0.35
N ASP A 293 14.21 -16.12 -0.43
CA ASP A 293 13.94 -15.53 -1.75
C ASP A 293 12.83 -14.46 -1.71
N LEU A 294 11.89 -14.55 -0.77
CA LEU A 294 10.67 -13.73 -0.76
C LEU A 294 10.05 -13.62 0.65
N THR A 295 9.59 -12.43 0.99
CA THR A 295 8.75 -12.16 2.18
C THR A 295 7.38 -11.68 1.75
N ILE A 296 6.31 -12.32 2.24
CA ILE A 296 4.91 -12.02 1.89
C ILE A 296 4.04 -11.52 3.05
N ASN A 297 4.64 -11.38 4.25
CA ASN A 297 3.99 -10.80 5.43
C ASN A 297 3.59 -9.32 5.21
N ALA A 298 2.71 -8.81 6.07
CA ALA A 298 2.25 -7.41 6.06
C ALA A 298 3.31 -6.44 6.55
N ILE A 299 4.37 -6.28 5.76
CA ILE A 299 5.46 -5.35 6.03
C ILE A 299 5.25 -4.07 5.23
N VAL A 300 5.26 -2.94 5.92
CA VAL A 300 5.16 -1.61 5.30
C VAL A 300 6.47 -1.20 4.62
N LEU A 301 6.33 -0.58 3.45
CA LEU A 301 7.43 0.09 2.76
C LEU A 301 7.91 1.31 3.56
N ASN A 302 9.21 1.41 3.78
CA ASN A 302 9.86 2.60 4.31
C ASN A 302 11.15 2.86 3.53
N TRP A 303 11.84 3.96 3.84
CA TRP A 303 13.06 4.35 3.12
C TRP A 303 14.16 3.27 3.21
N GLU A 304 14.46 2.78 4.41
CA GLU A 304 15.52 1.80 4.65
C GLU A 304 15.27 0.50 3.87
N ARG A 305 14.05 -0.06 3.97
CA ARG A 305 13.69 -1.28 3.24
C ARG A 305 13.69 -1.07 1.72
N GLY A 306 13.22 0.08 1.24
CA GLY A 306 13.23 0.39 -0.20
C GLY A 306 14.64 0.64 -0.77
N HIS A 307 15.57 1.05 0.09
CA HIS A 307 16.97 1.21 -0.26
C HIS A 307 17.69 -0.14 -0.33
N ASP A 308 17.51 -1.00 0.68
CA ASP A 308 18.30 -2.23 0.84
C ASP A 308 17.69 -3.45 0.14
N PHE A 309 16.40 -3.45 -0.17
CA PHE A 309 15.69 -4.57 -0.80
C PHE A 309 15.01 -4.15 -2.11
N ASP A 310 14.64 -5.15 -2.92
CA ASP A 310 13.68 -4.95 -3.99
C ASP A 310 12.27 -5.25 -3.45
N PHE A 311 11.26 -4.58 -3.98
CA PHE A 311 9.88 -4.78 -3.52
C PHE A 311 8.91 -4.85 -4.70
N ALA A 312 7.87 -5.66 -4.54
CA ALA A 312 6.79 -5.75 -5.50
C ALA A 312 5.92 -4.47 -5.46
N TYR A 313 5.10 -4.24 -6.48
CA TYR A 313 4.17 -3.11 -6.41
C TYR A 313 3.16 -3.27 -5.26
N PRO A 314 2.92 -2.21 -4.47
CA PRO A 314 2.00 -2.26 -3.36
C PRO A 314 0.59 -2.70 -3.72
N TYR A 315 0.04 -3.61 -2.93
CA TYR A 315 -1.33 -4.09 -3.10
C TYR A 315 -2.32 -3.38 -2.18
N GLN A 316 -1.90 -2.94 -1.00
CA GLN A 316 -2.79 -2.30 0.00
C GLN A 316 -2.08 -1.13 0.69
N THR A 317 -2.87 -0.14 1.13
CA THR A 317 -2.39 0.93 2.02
C THR A 317 -2.64 0.52 3.46
N GLU A 318 -1.67 0.75 4.32
CA GLU A 318 -1.76 0.49 5.75
C GLU A 318 -1.31 1.73 6.52
N GLY A 319 -1.77 1.87 7.74
CA GLY A 319 -1.34 2.97 8.62
C GLY A 319 -1.75 2.69 10.05
N PHE A 320 -1.10 3.37 10.98
CA PHE A 320 -1.48 3.29 12.38
C PHE A 320 -2.74 4.14 12.61
N ALA A 321 -3.73 3.55 13.26
CA ALA A 321 -4.99 4.20 13.56
C ALA A 321 -5.29 4.06 15.07
N PHE A 322 -6.35 4.70 15.52
CA PHE A 322 -6.73 4.72 16.93
C PHE A 322 -8.10 4.10 17.11
N MET A 323 -8.27 3.20 18.08
CA MET A 323 -9.57 2.71 18.50
C MET A 323 -9.95 3.31 19.86
N ILE A 324 -11.16 3.86 19.94
CA ILE A 324 -11.70 4.52 21.13
C ILE A 324 -13.14 4.09 21.41
N ALA A 325 -13.55 4.17 22.68
CA ALA A 325 -14.91 3.88 23.09
C ALA A 325 -15.92 4.78 22.36
N LEU A 326 -17.06 4.21 21.99
CA LEU A 326 -18.20 4.99 21.54
C LEU A 326 -18.79 5.71 22.77
N PRO A 327 -18.91 7.05 22.75
CA PRO A 327 -19.38 7.77 23.91
C PRO A 327 -20.87 7.48 24.18
N PRO A 328 -21.30 7.43 25.45
CA PRO A 328 -22.70 7.25 25.78
C PRO A 328 -23.54 8.45 25.28
N PRO A 329 -24.85 8.25 25.04
CA PRO A 329 -25.74 9.35 24.68
C PRO A 329 -25.79 10.40 25.80
N LEU A 330 -26.07 11.65 25.41
CA LEU A 330 -26.11 12.76 26.36
C LEU A 330 -27.22 12.56 27.40
N PRO A 331 -27.03 13.06 28.65
CA PRO A 331 -28.01 12.90 29.71
C PRO A 331 -29.41 13.40 29.29
N SER A 332 -30.43 12.58 29.58
CA SER A 332 -31.80 12.82 29.12
C SER A 332 -32.40 14.17 29.49
N TRP A 333 -31.98 14.77 30.61
CA TRP A 333 -32.49 16.06 31.07
C TRP A 333 -32.02 17.24 30.20
N ARG A 334 -30.83 17.13 29.56
CA ARG A 334 -30.32 18.18 28.65
C ARG A 334 -31.18 18.32 27.39
N ARG A 335 -31.93 17.28 27.04
CA ARG A 335 -32.87 17.27 25.90
C ARG A 335 -33.94 18.35 25.96
N LEU A 336 -34.23 18.91 27.13
CA LEU A 336 -35.17 20.03 27.28
C LEU A 336 -34.64 21.34 26.67
N PHE A 337 -33.33 21.47 26.53
CA PHE A 337 -32.68 22.69 26.02
C PHE A 337 -32.29 22.60 24.54
N TYR A 338 -32.22 21.41 23.95
CA TYR A 338 -31.89 21.23 22.52
C TYR A 338 -32.93 21.70 21.49
N PRO A 339 -34.24 21.86 21.79
CA PRO A 339 -35.22 22.28 20.79
C PRO A 339 -34.92 23.64 20.14
N PHE A 340 -34.11 24.48 20.81
CA PHE A 340 -33.68 25.79 20.34
C PHE A 340 -32.17 25.96 20.50
N THR A 341 -31.54 26.69 19.57
CA THR A 341 -30.13 27.08 19.69
C THR A 341 -29.96 28.10 20.82
N GLY A 342 -28.72 28.28 21.29
CA GLY A 342 -28.41 29.27 22.34
C GLY A 342 -28.85 30.69 21.97
N GLU A 343 -28.73 31.06 20.69
CA GLU A 343 -29.19 32.35 20.17
C GLU A 343 -30.70 32.51 20.28
N VAL A 344 -31.46 31.47 19.91
CA VAL A 344 -32.93 31.47 20.02
C VAL A 344 -33.35 31.50 21.48
N TRP A 345 -32.70 30.75 22.37
CA TRP A 345 -32.95 30.84 23.82
C TRP A 345 -32.69 32.25 24.35
N GLY A 346 -31.59 32.89 23.92
CA GLY A 346 -31.30 34.29 24.24
C GLY A 346 -32.43 35.22 23.76
N GLY A 347 -32.93 35.00 22.54
CA GLY A 347 -34.08 35.71 22.00
C GLY A 347 -35.37 35.49 22.80
N VAL A 348 -35.64 34.25 23.25
CA VAL A 348 -36.79 33.91 24.08
C VAL A 348 -36.73 34.60 25.44
N VAL A 349 -35.56 34.55 26.11
CA VAL A 349 -35.35 35.26 27.39
C VAL A 349 -35.50 36.77 27.19
N GLY A 350 -34.92 37.31 26.11
CA GLY A 350 -35.06 38.71 25.74
C GLY A 350 -36.53 39.11 25.53
N ALA A 351 -37.28 38.34 24.75
CA ALA A 351 -38.71 38.58 24.51
C ALA A 351 -39.54 38.46 25.79
N ALA A 352 -39.22 37.49 26.65
CA ALA A 352 -39.89 37.28 27.93
C ALA A 352 -39.72 38.43 28.93
N LEU A 353 -38.59 39.15 28.85
CA LEU A 353 -38.35 40.33 29.69
C LEU A 353 -38.86 41.61 29.04
N LEU A 354 -38.56 41.81 27.74
CA LEU A 354 -38.83 43.06 27.05
C LEU A 354 -40.31 43.25 26.73
N ALA A 355 -41.01 42.22 26.23
CA ALA A 355 -42.40 42.40 25.80
C ALA A 355 -43.35 42.70 26.98
N PRO A 356 -43.32 41.96 28.11
CA PRO A 356 -44.09 42.30 29.30
C PRO A 356 -43.74 43.68 29.88
N SER A 357 -42.44 43.99 29.97
CA SER A 357 -41.97 45.27 30.53
C SER A 357 -42.39 46.46 29.67
N LEU A 358 -42.26 46.35 28.35
CA LEU A 358 -42.71 47.38 27.41
C LEU A 358 -44.23 47.56 27.50
N PHE A 359 -44.99 46.47 27.59
CA PHE A 359 -46.43 46.55 27.77
C PHE A 359 -46.82 47.25 29.07
N GLY A 360 -46.17 46.92 30.19
CA GLY A 360 -46.38 47.58 31.48
C GLY A 360 -46.06 49.08 31.43
N LEU A 361 -44.98 49.47 30.76
CA LEU A 361 -44.62 50.88 30.56
C LEU A 361 -45.67 51.64 29.73
N LEU A 362 -46.11 51.06 28.61
CA LEU A 362 -47.17 51.64 27.77
C LEU A 362 -48.49 51.72 28.54
N ALA A 363 -48.83 50.69 29.32
CA ALA A 363 -50.04 50.69 30.16
C ALA A 363 -50.00 51.80 31.21
N ARG A 364 -48.86 52.01 31.87
CA ARG A 364 -48.64 53.13 32.80
C ARG A 364 -48.80 54.48 32.11
N TRP A 365 -48.28 54.62 30.89
CA TRP A 365 -48.30 55.88 30.14
C TRP A 365 -49.72 56.26 29.70
N PHE A 366 -50.48 55.31 29.16
CA PHE A 366 -51.82 55.56 28.64
C PHE A 366 -52.93 55.44 29.69
N ASN A 367 -52.69 54.75 30.81
CA ASN A 367 -53.68 54.58 31.87
C ASN A 367 -53.01 54.45 33.26
N PRO A 368 -52.73 55.58 33.95
CA PRO A 368 -51.95 55.59 35.19
C PRO A 368 -52.65 54.97 36.41
N VAL A 369 -53.92 54.58 36.28
CA VAL A 369 -54.73 54.01 37.37
C VAL A 369 -54.53 52.50 37.52
N GLN A 370 -54.07 51.80 36.47
CA GLN A 370 -53.83 50.35 36.52
C GLN A 370 -52.41 50.05 37.01
N ASP A 371 -52.26 49.00 37.83
CA ASP A 371 -50.95 48.51 38.26
C ASP A 371 -50.18 47.92 37.06
N PRO A 372 -49.11 48.59 36.59
CA PRO A 372 -48.41 48.19 35.37
C PRO A 372 -47.60 46.91 35.56
N ILE A 373 -47.18 46.59 36.79
CA ILE A 373 -46.37 45.41 37.08
C ILE A 373 -47.26 44.16 37.01
N ASN A 374 -48.41 44.20 37.67
CA ASN A 374 -49.37 43.10 37.65
C ASN A 374 -49.84 42.79 36.21
N LEU A 375 -50.12 43.84 35.42
CA LEU A 375 -50.55 43.67 34.04
C LEU A 375 -49.43 43.16 33.12
N ALA A 376 -48.18 43.63 33.31
CA ALA A 376 -47.01 43.09 32.64
C ALA A 376 -46.81 41.60 32.96
N LEU A 377 -46.86 41.20 34.23
CA LEU A 377 -46.72 39.81 34.65
C LEU A 377 -47.79 38.91 34.04
N LYS A 378 -49.04 39.38 33.98
CA LYS A 378 -50.15 38.66 33.33
C LYS A 378 -49.94 38.48 31.82
N ILE A 379 -49.38 39.49 31.14
CA ILE A 379 -48.99 39.37 29.73
C ILE A 379 -47.83 38.38 29.56
N GLY A 380 -46.82 38.45 30.43
CA GLY A 380 -45.69 37.51 30.45
C GLY A 380 -46.12 36.07 30.72
N ALA A 381 -47.16 35.87 31.53
CA ALA A 381 -47.75 34.56 31.81
C ALA A 381 -48.30 33.86 30.54
N GLY A 382 -48.48 34.59 29.43
CA GLY A 382 -48.74 34.02 28.11
C GLY A 382 -47.74 32.94 27.71
N LEU A 383 -46.45 33.11 28.02
CA LEU A 383 -45.39 32.12 27.75
C LEU A 383 -45.62 30.79 28.48
N LEU A 384 -46.32 30.83 29.62
CA LEU A 384 -46.74 29.64 30.37
C LEU A 384 -48.12 29.13 29.93
N LYS A 385 -48.61 29.59 28.76
CA LYS A 385 -49.95 29.33 28.22
C LYS A 385 -51.07 29.82 29.15
N GLN A 386 -50.81 30.83 29.97
CA GLN A 386 -51.83 31.48 30.81
C GLN A 386 -52.35 32.75 30.14
N SER A 387 -53.67 32.94 30.15
CA SER A 387 -54.33 34.07 29.48
C SER A 387 -54.66 35.21 30.45
N VAL A 388 -54.66 36.44 29.94
CA VAL A 388 -55.22 37.61 30.64
C VAL A 388 -56.72 37.72 30.34
N LYS A 389 -57.52 38.08 31.35
CA LYS A 389 -58.94 38.38 31.12
C LYS A 389 -59.07 39.62 30.23
N VAL A 390 -59.83 39.51 29.14
CA VAL A 390 -60.03 40.61 28.17
C VAL A 390 -60.65 41.85 28.83
N SER A 391 -61.43 41.67 29.90
CA SER A 391 -62.01 42.77 30.71
C SER A 391 -60.95 43.65 31.39
N GLU A 392 -59.74 43.11 31.61
CA GLU A 392 -58.61 43.85 32.18
C GLU A 392 -57.87 44.67 31.10
N LEU A 393 -57.97 44.26 29.82
CA LEU A 393 -57.47 44.96 28.63
C LEU A 393 -58.51 45.93 28.09
N ARG A 394 -58.69 47.06 28.81
CA ARG A 394 -59.76 48.03 28.53
C ARG A 394 -59.57 48.80 27.23
N ALA A 395 -58.33 49.13 26.86
CA ALA A 395 -58.03 49.96 25.70
C ALA A 395 -57.86 49.14 24.41
N TRP A 396 -58.30 49.67 23.28
CA TRP A 396 -58.21 48.97 21.98
C TRP A 396 -56.75 48.63 21.60
N TRP A 397 -55.81 49.55 21.83
CA TRP A 397 -54.38 49.34 21.55
C TRP A 397 -53.80 48.17 22.38
N SER A 398 -54.24 48.04 23.63
CA SER A 398 -53.76 46.99 24.54
C SER A 398 -54.20 45.59 24.09
N ARG A 399 -55.37 45.50 23.45
CA ARG A 399 -55.90 44.26 22.86
C ARG A 399 -55.15 43.87 21.59
N VAL A 400 -54.86 44.84 20.72
CA VAL A 400 -54.09 44.61 19.50
C VAL A 400 -52.66 44.16 19.83
N TRP A 401 -52.02 44.82 20.79
CA TRP A 401 -50.69 44.43 21.26
C TRP A 401 -50.69 43.03 21.87
N ALA A 402 -51.64 42.74 22.77
CA ALA A 402 -51.76 41.41 23.38
C ALA A 402 -52.06 40.31 22.35
N GLY A 403 -52.87 40.62 21.32
CA GLY A 403 -53.14 39.70 20.22
C GLY A 403 -51.88 39.31 19.46
N TRP A 404 -51.03 40.29 19.10
CA TRP A 404 -49.74 40.02 18.45
C TRP A 404 -48.79 39.23 19.35
N TRP A 405 -48.73 39.57 20.64
CA TRP A 405 -47.95 38.81 21.62
C TRP A 405 -48.42 37.36 21.72
N TRP A 406 -49.73 37.11 21.76
CA TRP A 406 -50.27 35.75 21.82
C TRP A 406 -49.99 34.94 20.57
N ILE A 407 -50.04 35.55 19.37
CA ILE A 407 -49.64 34.87 18.13
C ILE A 407 -48.16 34.48 18.20
N ALA A 408 -47.29 35.41 18.63
CA ALA A 408 -45.86 35.13 18.76
C ALA A 408 -45.57 34.01 19.77
N VAL A 409 -46.21 34.06 20.94
CA VAL A 409 -46.12 33.01 21.97
C VAL A 409 -46.64 31.68 21.46
N PHE A 410 -47.75 31.65 20.72
CA PHE A 410 -48.30 30.44 20.14
C PHE A 410 -47.32 29.77 19.17
N ILE A 411 -46.73 30.56 18.26
CA ILE A 411 -45.70 30.08 17.32
C ILE A 411 -44.49 29.53 18.08
N LEU A 412 -44.00 30.27 19.09
CA LEU A 412 -42.85 29.85 19.87
C LEU A 412 -43.11 28.54 20.64
N CYS A 413 -44.24 28.45 21.34
CA CYS A 413 -44.60 27.26 22.10
C CYS A 413 -44.80 26.05 21.19
N THR A 414 -45.44 26.21 20.04
CA THR A 414 -45.67 25.11 19.09
C THR A 414 -44.36 24.63 18.48
N ALA A 415 -43.48 25.54 18.06
CA ALA A 415 -42.14 25.21 17.57
C ALA A 415 -41.31 24.47 18.63
N TYR A 416 -41.30 24.96 19.87
CA TYR A 416 -40.61 24.28 20.98
C TYR A 416 -41.13 22.87 21.18
N THR A 417 -42.45 22.69 21.27
CA THR A 417 -43.04 21.36 21.48
C THR A 417 -42.79 20.41 20.31
N GLY A 418 -42.83 20.89 19.07
CA GLY A 418 -42.57 20.07 17.88
C GLY A 418 -41.11 19.58 17.86
N ASN A 419 -40.17 20.49 18.07
CA ASN A 419 -38.74 20.15 18.12
C ASN A 419 -38.39 19.27 19.33
N LEU A 420 -39.02 19.50 20.48
CA LEU A 420 -38.85 18.65 21.65
C LEU A 420 -39.31 17.21 21.38
N VAL A 421 -40.47 17.03 20.73
CA VAL A 421 -40.94 15.70 20.33
C VAL A 421 -39.92 15.02 19.41
N ALA A 422 -39.38 15.74 18.42
CA ALA A 422 -38.34 15.20 17.54
C ALA A 422 -37.07 14.77 18.31
N VAL A 423 -36.53 15.62 19.17
CA VAL A 423 -35.33 15.33 19.99
C VAL A 423 -35.56 14.19 20.98
N LEU A 424 -36.79 14.00 21.46
CA LEU A 424 -37.09 12.89 22.37
C LEU A 424 -37.13 11.53 21.65
N THR A 425 -37.36 11.51 20.33
CA THR A 425 -37.39 10.26 19.54
C THR A 425 -36.01 9.69 19.23
N VAL A 426 -35.00 10.53 19.04
CA VAL A 426 -33.63 10.10 18.69
C VAL A 426 -32.65 10.61 19.76
N PRO A 427 -31.89 9.72 20.43
CA PRO A 427 -30.90 10.15 21.40
C PRO A 427 -29.78 10.94 20.69
N GLU A 428 -29.37 12.04 21.34
CA GLU A 428 -28.26 12.86 20.85
C GLU A 428 -26.94 12.35 21.45
N TYR A 429 -25.94 12.18 20.60
CA TYR A 429 -24.60 11.73 20.97
C TYR A 429 -23.63 12.92 20.95
N PRO A 430 -22.59 12.92 21.80
CA PRO A 430 -21.56 13.93 21.70
C PRO A 430 -20.78 13.80 20.39
N LYS A 431 -20.13 14.90 19.99
CA LYS A 431 -19.26 14.91 18.82
C LYS A 431 -18.18 13.83 18.99
N LEU A 432 -18.04 12.98 17.97
CA LEU A 432 -16.99 11.97 17.91
C LEU A 432 -15.63 12.62 17.65
N ILE A 433 -14.58 12.04 18.22
CA ILE A 433 -13.20 12.39 17.93
C ILE A 433 -12.87 11.79 16.58
N THR A 434 -12.56 12.64 15.62
CA THR A 434 -12.32 12.21 14.23
C THR A 434 -10.91 12.48 13.73
N THR A 435 -10.19 13.39 14.39
CA THR A 435 -8.82 13.78 14.01
C THR A 435 -7.81 13.50 15.12
N VAL A 436 -6.54 13.44 14.73
CA VAL A 436 -5.41 13.27 15.66
C VAL A 436 -5.31 14.44 16.66
N GLU A 437 -5.62 15.66 16.24
CA GLU A 437 -5.59 16.86 17.10
C GLU A 437 -6.66 16.77 18.19
N GLU A 438 -7.89 16.40 17.83
CA GLU A 438 -8.98 16.22 18.79
C GLU A 438 -8.65 15.13 19.81
N LEU A 439 -7.98 14.05 19.37
CA LEU A 439 -7.50 13.00 20.26
C LEU A 439 -6.40 13.49 21.20
N ALA A 440 -5.46 14.29 20.68
CA ALA A 440 -4.37 14.87 21.47
C ALA A 440 -4.88 15.85 22.53
N GLU A 441 -5.94 16.61 22.25
CA GLU A 441 -6.59 17.52 23.21
C GLU A 441 -7.47 16.77 24.24
N SER A 442 -7.92 15.56 23.91
CA SER A 442 -8.77 14.77 24.79
C SER A 442 -8.06 14.34 26.09
N SER A 443 -8.84 13.97 27.11
CA SER A 443 -8.31 13.42 28.36
C SER A 443 -7.93 11.93 28.29
N LEU A 444 -8.09 11.30 27.12
CA LEU A 444 -7.78 9.88 26.96
C LEU A 444 -6.26 9.64 27.03
N GLY A 445 -5.87 8.60 27.75
CA GLY A 445 -4.50 8.07 27.64
C GLY A 445 -4.32 7.35 26.30
N LEU A 446 -3.07 7.06 25.93
CA LEU A 446 -2.77 6.30 24.72
C LEU A 446 -1.99 5.04 25.07
N LYS A 447 -2.37 3.90 24.51
CA LYS A 447 -1.65 2.64 24.67
C LYS A 447 -1.43 1.92 23.35
N MET A 448 -0.33 1.18 23.28
CA MET A 448 0.05 0.31 22.15
C MET A 448 0.75 -0.92 22.72
N LEU A 449 0.74 -2.05 22.01
CA LEU A 449 1.56 -3.19 22.37
C LEU A 449 3.05 -2.92 22.17
N ASP A 450 3.85 -3.46 23.08
CA ASP A 450 5.31 -3.40 23.02
C ASP A 450 5.86 -4.49 22.11
N TYR A 451 6.08 -4.16 20.85
CA TYR A 451 6.79 -5.01 19.90
C TYR A 451 8.20 -4.49 19.58
N GLY A 452 8.79 -3.64 20.43
CA GLY A 452 10.13 -3.06 20.18
C GLY A 452 10.19 -2.07 19.00
N ASN A 453 9.07 -1.43 18.68
CA ASN A 453 8.86 -0.70 17.42
C ASN A 453 9.24 0.80 17.44
N PHE A 454 9.42 1.35 16.23
CA PHE A 454 9.72 2.74 15.92
C PHE A 454 8.65 3.77 16.32
N VAL A 455 7.38 3.36 16.45
CA VAL A 455 6.23 4.28 16.55
C VAL A 455 6.29 5.20 17.79
N PRO A 456 6.59 4.70 19.00
CA PRO A 456 6.69 5.57 20.17
C PRO A 456 7.77 6.64 20.03
N GLU A 457 8.94 6.28 19.49
CA GLU A 457 10.03 7.21 19.23
C GLU A 457 9.65 8.23 18.14
N ALA A 458 9.07 7.76 17.03
CA ALA A 458 8.61 8.61 15.94
C ALA A 458 7.54 9.62 16.39
N LEU A 459 6.67 9.25 17.32
CA LEU A 459 5.68 10.15 17.91
C LEU A 459 6.37 11.23 18.76
N LEU A 460 7.34 10.86 19.60
CA LEU A 460 8.05 11.78 20.49
C LEU A 460 8.89 12.81 19.74
N VAL A 461 9.52 12.43 18.63
CA VAL A 461 10.40 13.28 17.81
C VAL A 461 9.62 14.03 16.71
N SER A 462 8.32 13.76 16.56
CA SER A 462 7.49 14.37 15.52
C SER A 462 7.45 15.89 15.60
N ASN A 463 7.61 16.56 14.45
CA ASN A 463 7.42 18.01 14.34
C ASN A 463 5.95 18.43 14.52
N HIS A 464 5.00 17.49 14.41
CA HIS A 464 3.58 17.77 14.57
C HIS A 464 3.22 17.81 16.06
N SER A 465 2.71 18.95 16.55
CA SER A 465 2.44 19.19 17.97
C SER A 465 1.51 18.14 18.58
N ALA A 466 0.44 17.75 17.88
CA ALA A 466 -0.50 16.73 18.34
C ALA A 466 0.15 15.34 18.48
N LEU A 467 1.03 14.95 17.54
CA LEU A 467 1.73 13.67 17.59
C LEU A 467 2.74 13.63 18.75
N ALA A 468 3.46 14.73 18.98
CA ALA A 468 4.37 14.85 20.12
C ALA A 468 3.62 14.77 21.47
N VAL A 469 2.42 15.33 21.56
CA VAL A 469 1.56 15.20 22.75
C VAL A 469 1.09 13.76 22.93
N LEU A 470 0.67 13.08 21.86
CA LEU A 470 0.28 11.67 21.90
C LEU A 470 1.45 10.77 22.29
N GLY A 471 2.66 11.03 21.78
CA GLY A 471 3.88 10.34 22.18
C GLY A 471 4.17 10.45 23.67
N LYS A 472 3.94 11.62 24.28
CA LYS A 472 4.08 11.81 25.74
C LYS A 472 2.99 11.11 26.56
N LYS A 473 1.79 10.92 25.98
CA LYS A 473 0.67 10.19 26.61
C LYS A 473 0.77 8.67 26.44
N MET A 474 1.63 8.21 25.52
CA MET A 474 1.78 6.81 25.16
C MET A 474 2.31 5.98 26.33
N LYS A 475 1.71 4.81 26.54
CA LYS A 475 2.22 3.76 27.42
C LYS A 475 2.23 2.44 26.67
N LEU A 476 3.32 1.70 26.81
CA LEU A 476 3.47 0.39 26.19
C LEU A 476 2.87 -0.69 27.07
N GLU A 477 2.07 -1.56 26.47
CA GLU A 477 1.54 -2.77 27.09
C GLU A 477 2.46 -3.94 26.71
N PRO A 478 2.98 -4.72 27.68
CA PRO A 478 3.85 -5.86 27.38
C PRO A 478 3.15 -6.89 26.49
N PHE A 479 3.91 -7.51 25.59
CA PHE A 479 3.42 -8.60 24.76
C PHE A 479 3.12 -9.87 25.57
N HIS A 480 1.91 -10.41 25.42
CA HIS A 480 1.48 -11.67 26.03
C HIS A 480 0.89 -12.60 24.96
N GLU A 481 1.57 -13.73 24.69
CA GLU A 481 1.25 -14.64 23.57
C GLU A 481 -0.16 -15.25 23.65
N GLU A 482 -0.64 -15.58 24.85
CA GLU A 482 -1.98 -16.19 25.05
C GLU A 482 -3.14 -15.17 25.01
N ASP A 483 -2.87 -13.89 25.28
CA ASP A 483 -3.92 -12.87 25.43
C ASP A 483 -3.45 -11.47 25.02
N MET A 484 -3.03 -11.38 23.76
CA MET A 484 -2.31 -10.25 23.17
C MET A 484 -3.01 -8.89 23.36
N TYR A 485 -4.34 -8.82 23.21
CA TYR A 485 -5.07 -7.55 23.17
C TYR A 485 -6.05 -7.32 24.32
N SER A 486 -6.26 -8.27 25.25
CA SER A 486 -7.39 -8.13 26.19
C SER A 486 -7.26 -6.96 27.16
N ASN A 487 -6.05 -6.64 27.63
CA ASN A 487 -5.84 -5.52 28.54
C ASN A 487 -6.12 -4.18 27.84
N LEU A 488 -5.63 -4.03 26.61
CA LEU A 488 -5.92 -2.87 25.77
C LEU A 488 -7.42 -2.73 25.51
N VAL A 489 -8.08 -3.83 25.16
CA VAL A 489 -9.53 -3.87 24.92
C VAL A 489 -10.32 -3.49 26.18
N LYS A 490 -9.90 -3.94 27.37
CA LYS A 490 -10.53 -3.55 28.66
C LYS A 490 -10.43 -2.04 28.88
N ASP A 491 -9.26 -1.45 28.65
CA ASP A 491 -9.03 -0.02 28.85
C ASP A 491 -9.81 0.86 27.86
N VAL A 492 -9.92 0.40 26.60
CA VAL A 492 -10.77 1.02 25.58
C VAL A 492 -12.24 0.90 25.97
N LYS A 493 -12.72 -0.28 26.37
CA LYS A 493 -14.13 -0.46 26.81
C LYS A 493 -14.47 0.40 28.04
N ALA A 494 -13.50 0.64 28.92
CA ALA A 494 -13.66 1.53 30.08
C ALA A 494 -13.69 3.03 29.69
N GLY A 495 -13.35 3.39 28.45
CA GLY A 495 -13.31 4.78 27.98
C GLY A 495 -12.15 5.58 28.59
N THR A 496 -11.09 4.92 29.03
CA THR A 496 -9.95 5.56 29.71
C THR A 496 -8.77 5.82 28.77
N HIS A 497 -8.54 4.92 27.82
CA HIS A 497 -7.43 4.98 26.89
C HIS A 497 -7.91 4.74 25.44
N ALA A 498 -7.20 5.35 24.51
CA ALA A 498 -7.20 4.99 23.10
C ALA A 498 -6.15 3.89 22.85
N MET A 499 -6.47 2.95 21.97
CA MET A 499 -5.54 1.93 21.51
C MET A 499 -4.98 2.33 20.15
N LEU A 500 -3.66 2.37 20.00
CA LEU A 500 -2.95 2.56 18.74
C LEU A 500 -2.49 1.21 18.20
N GLU A 501 -2.81 0.94 16.93
CA GLU A 501 -2.32 -0.24 16.20
C GLU A 501 -2.49 -0.02 14.69
N ALA A 502 -1.87 -0.86 13.86
CA ALA A 502 -2.17 -0.91 12.43
C ALA A 502 -3.69 -1.05 12.16
N PHE A 503 -4.20 -0.40 11.12
CA PHE A 503 -5.64 -0.32 10.86
C PHE A 503 -6.27 -1.71 10.63
N SER A 504 -5.63 -2.57 9.84
CA SER A 504 -6.09 -3.96 9.62
C SER A 504 -6.20 -4.75 10.93
N TYR A 505 -5.23 -4.59 11.82
CA TYR A 505 -5.21 -5.21 13.15
C TYR A 505 -6.29 -4.63 14.06
N LEU A 506 -6.53 -3.32 14.05
CA LEU A 506 -7.66 -2.74 14.79
C LEU A 506 -9.00 -3.28 14.32
N VAL A 507 -9.19 -3.43 13.01
CA VAL A 507 -10.40 -4.07 12.46
C VAL A 507 -10.51 -5.50 13.00
N TYR A 508 -9.45 -6.29 12.91
CA TYR A 508 -9.41 -7.64 13.47
C TYR A 508 -9.75 -7.68 14.97
N VAL A 509 -9.16 -6.79 15.79
CA VAL A 509 -9.42 -6.69 17.23
C VAL A 509 -10.87 -6.28 17.49
N GLN A 510 -11.39 -5.29 16.77
CA GLN A 510 -12.76 -4.80 16.94
C GLN A 510 -13.76 -5.93 16.72
N TYR A 511 -13.53 -6.75 15.69
CA TYR A 511 -14.35 -7.91 15.36
C TYR A 511 -14.18 -9.05 16.36
N THR A 512 -12.95 -9.41 16.71
CA THR A 512 -12.62 -10.51 17.62
C THR A 512 -13.19 -10.30 19.03
N TYR A 513 -13.16 -9.06 19.52
CA TYR A 513 -13.65 -8.71 20.87
C TYR A 513 -15.09 -8.18 20.90
N ASN A 514 -15.82 -8.30 19.78
CA ASN A 514 -17.20 -7.84 19.59
C ASN A 514 -17.41 -6.38 20.01
N MET A 515 -16.55 -5.49 19.52
CA MET A 515 -16.51 -4.07 19.87
C MET A 515 -17.12 -3.16 18.80
N THR A 516 -17.71 -3.72 17.75
CA THR A 516 -18.29 -2.96 16.63
C THR A 516 -19.37 -1.96 17.06
N HIS A 517 -20.07 -2.23 18.16
CA HIS A 517 -21.11 -1.35 18.72
C HIS A 517 -20.66 -0.55 19.96
N THR A 518 -19.47 -0.82 20.50
CA THR A 518 -18.98 -0.20 21.74
C THR A 518 -17.75 0.67 21.54
N ALA A 519 -17.06 0.55 20.41
CA ALA A 519 -15.89 1.30 20.06
C ALA A 519 -15.87 1.56 18.55
N TYR A 520 -15.16 2.61 18.14
CA TYR A 520 -14.95 2.95 16.75
C TYR A 520 -13.48 3.26 16.51
N ILE A 521 -13.06 3.07 15.25
CA ILE A 521 -11.73 3.42 14.79
C ILE A 521 -11.79 4.86 14.28
N VAL A 522 -10.91 5.71 14.78
CA VAL A 522 -10.76 7.10 14.35
C VAL A 522 -10.39 7.10 12.85
N PRO A 523 -11.10 7.88 12.00
CA PRO A 523 -10.84 7.88 10.55
C PRO A 523 -9.43 8.33 10.17
N ASP A 524 -8.85 9.23 10.96
CA ASP A 524 -7.52 9.78 10.72
C ASP A 524 -6.41 8.78 11.09
N LYS A 525 -5.47 8.60 10.16
CA LYS A 525 -4.39 7.60 10.25
C LYS A 525 -3.03 8.28 10.26
N ILE A 526 -2.11 7.76 11.05
CA ILE A 526 -0.73 8.26 11.13
C ILE A 526 0.22 7.26 10.45
N TYR A 527 1.33 7.79 9.92
CA TYR A 527 2.37 6.99 9.24
C TYR A 527 1.81 6.06 8.16
N SER A 528 0.87 6.56 7.35
CA SER A 528 0.30 5.79 6.25
C SER A 528 1.38 5.42 5.25
N SER A 529 1.45 4.14 4.91
CA SER A 529 2.37 3.57 3.94
C SER A 529 1.71 2.42 3.18
N TYR A 530 2.50 1.67 2.45
CA TYR A 530 2.09 0.67 1.49
C TYR A 530 2.57 -0.71 1.93
N LEU A 531 1.66 -1.68 1.99
CA LEU A 531 2.01 -3.09 2.14
C LEU A 531 2.54 -3.63 0.82
N THR A 532 3.69 -4.29 0.90
CA THR A 532 4.37 -4.88 -0.25
C THR A 532 5.09 -6.16 0.14
N TRP A 533 5.44 -6.97 -0.86
CA TRP A 533 6.30 -8.12 -0.71
C TRP A 533 7.74 -7.74 -1.04
N PHE A 534 8.67 -8.21 -0.22
CA PHE A 534 10.09 -7.89 -0.33
C PHE A 534 10.88 -9.07 -0.89
N LEU A 535 11.87 -8.75 -1.71
CA LEU A 535 12.80 -9.67 -2.34
C LEU A 535 14.23 -9.18 -2.08
N PRO A 536 15.24 -10.06 -2.14
CA PRO A 536 16.63 -9.65 -2.10
C PRO A 536 16.94 -8.58 -3.14
N ARG A 537 17.86 -7.67 -2.83
CA ARG A 537 18.27 -6.60 -3.74
C ARG A 537 18.74 -7.17 -5.08
N ASN A 538 18.36 -6.52 -6.17
CA ASN A 538 18.72 -6.86 -7.54
C ASN A 538 18.15 -8.22 -8.00
N THR A 539 16.91 -8.51 -7.61
CA THR A 539 16.18 -9.71 -8.03
C THR A 539 15.53 -9.48 -9.39
N PRO A 540 15.89 -10.25 -10.44
CA PRO A 540 15.47 -9.99 -11.82
C PRO A 540 13.99 -10.30 -12.09
N TYR A 541 13.34 -11.06 -11.22
CA TYR A 541 11.94 -11.48 -11.36
C TYR A 541 10.97 -10.72 -10.46
N THR A 542 11.41 -9.67 -9.75
CA THR A 542 10.54 -8.75 -9.01
C THR A 542 9.35 -8.23 -9.84
N PRO A 543 9.52 -7.86 -11.13
CA PRO A 543 8.40 -7.41 -11.97
C PRO A 543 7.31 -8.46 -12.18
N VAL A 544 7.61 -9.76 -12.05
CA VAL A 544 6.61 -10.83 -12.13
C VAL A 544 5.63 -10.71 -10.97
N PHE A 545 6.13 -10.58 -9.75
CA PHE A 545 5.31 -10.39 -8.55
C PHE A 545 4.56 -9.07 -8.59
N SER A 546 5.22 -7.99 -9.01
CA SER A 546 4.56 -6.68 -9.20
C SER A 546 3.37 -6.76 -10.15
N ARG A 547 3.57 -7.29 -11.38
CA ARG A 547 2.49 -7.44 -12.37
C ARG A 547 1.36 -8.33 -11.84
N ALA A 548 1.69 -9.38 -11.10
CA ALA A 548 0.71 -10.31 -10.56
C ALA A 548 -0.13 -9.68 -9.43
N LEU A 549 0.51 -9.05 -8.43
CA LEU A 549 -0.19 -8.37 -7.34
C LEU A 549 -1.06 -7.22 -7.85
N THR A 550 -0.58 -6.42 -8.81
CA THR A 550 -1.38 -5.37 -9.44
C THR A 550 -2.65 -5.96 -10.07
N ARG A 551 -2.54 -7.07 -10.81
CA ARG A 551 -3.72 -7.73 -11.41
C ARG A 551 -4.68 -8.29 -10.35
N LEU A 552 -4.16 -8.90 -9.27
CA LEU A 552 -5.00 -9.41 -8.18
C LEU A 552 -5.75 -8.28 -7.47
N LYS A 553 -5.12 -7.12 -7.33
CA LYS A 553 -5.74 -5.90 -6.80
C LYS A 553 -6.81 -5.35 -7.75
N GLU A 554 -6.46 -5.11 -9.01
CA GLU A 554 -7.34 -4.52 -10.03
C GLU A 554 -8.60 -5.36 -10.30
N THR A 555 -8.48 -6.68 -10.18
CA THR A 555 -9.62 -7.61 -10.34
C THR A 555 -10.46 -7.77 -9.07
N GLY A 556 -10.06 -7.16 -7.96
CA GLY A 556 -10.74 -7.28 -6.67
C GLY A 556 -10.52 -8.62 -5.95
N ILE A 557 -9.60 -9.46 -6.43
CA ILE A 557 -9.29 -10.75 -5.79
C ILE A 557 -8.68 -10.52 -4.41
N MET A 558 -7.76 -9.55 -4.26
CA MET A 558 -7.17 -9.23 -2.95
C MET A 558 -8.24 -8.86 -1.92
N ALA A 559 -9.15 -7.94 -2.25
CA ALA A 559 -10.26 -7.56 -1.37
C ALA A 559 -11.16 -8.74 -1.01
N ARG A 560 -11.39 -9.67 -1.96
CA ARG A 560 -12.14 -10.90 -1.69
C ARG A 560 -11.40 -11.81 -0.72
N LEU A 561 -10.09 -12.03 -0.89
CA LEU A 561 -9.28 -12.84 0.01
C LEU A 561 -9.29 -12.25 1.44
N SER A 562 -9.11 -10.94 1.57
CA SER A 562 -9.20 -10.25 2.87
C SER A 562 -10.53 -10.48 3.57
N SER A 563 -11.65 -10.37 2.83
CA SER A 563 -12.99 -10.64 3.38
C SER A 563 -13.15 -12.09 3.87
N ILE A 564 -12.61 -13.06 3.12
CA ILE A 564 -12.71 -14.47 3.47
C ILE A 564 -11.92 -14.76 4.74
N HIS A 565 -10.69 -14.27 4.84
CA HIS A 565 -9.84 -14.52 6.01
C HIS A 565 -10.35 -13.80 7.25
N LEU A 566 -10.90 -12.59 7.11
CA LEU A 566 -11.60 -11.91 8.20
C LEU A 566 -12.82 -12.72 8.69
N ASP A 567 -13.63 -13.27 7.78
CA ASP A 567 -14.76 -14.14 8.16
C ASP A 567 -14.32 -15.46 8.81
N LEU A 568 -13.21 -16.06 8.34
CA LEU A 568 -12.68 -17.32 8.86
C LEU A 568 -12.11 -17.14 10.26
N THR A 569 -11.35 -16.08 10.49
CA THR A 569 -10.81 -15.73 11.81
C THR A 569 -11.95 -15.49 12.81
N LEU A 570 -13.02 -14.82 12.39
CA LEU A 570 -14.24 -14.65 13.19
C LEU A 570 -14.94 -15.97 13.54
N LYS A 571 -15.09 -16.88 12.57
CA LYS A 571 -15.72 -18.20 12.79
C LYS A 571 -14.85 -19.16 13.60
N ALA A 572 -13.53 -18.97 13.61
CA ALA A 572 -12.61 -19.83 14.33
C ALA A 572 -12.74 -19.74 15.87
N ARG A 573 -13.47 -18.73 16.39
CA ARG A 573 -13.77 -18.52 17.81
C ARG A 573 -14.07 -19.85 18.54
N PRO A 574 -13.31 -20.21 19.59
CA PRO A 574 -13.79 -21.22 20.52
C PRO A 574 -15.03 -20.66 21.23
N ALA A 575 -16.11 -21.42 21.26
CA ALA A 575 -17.40 -21.07 21.87
C ALA A 575 -17.34 -20.87 23.42
N THR A 576 -16.18 -20.57 23.99
CA THR A 576 -15.91 -20.64 25.44
C THR A 576 -15.93 -19.30 26.16
N LEU A 577 -16.49 -18.24 25.56
CA LEU A 577 -16.75 -16.98 26.25
C LEU A 577 -18.23 -16.64 26.41
N GLU A 578 -19.13 -17.53 25.98
CA GLU A 578 -20.55 -17.49 26.32
C GLU A 578 -20.97 -18.90 26.77
N GLU A 579 -21.75 -18.95 27.86
CA GLU A 579 -22.35 -20.15 28.47
C GLU A 579 -21.46 -21.00 29.39
N GLY A 580 -21.44 -20.57 30.66
CA GLY A 580 -21.41 -21.53 31.75
C GLY A 580 -22.60 -22.50 31.66
N THR A 581 -22.35 -23.76 32.00
CA THR A 581 -23.33 -24.81 32.36
C THR A 581 -23.94 -25.65 31.22
N LYS A 582 -23.26 -26.73 30.83
CA LYS A 582 -23.63 -28.16 31.11
C LYS A 582 -22.91 -29.08 30.13
N ARG A 583 -21.85 -29.75 30.61
CA ARG A 583 -21.21 -30.88 29.90
C ARG A 583 -22.20 -32.04 29.78
N ARG A 584 -22.43 -32.54 28.56
CA ARG A 584 -22.92 -33.90 28.33
C ARG A 584 -21.86 -34.65 27.53
N ILE A 585 -21.26 -35.65 28.16
CA ILE A 585 -20.24 -36.54 27.61
C ILE A 585 -20.92 -37.45 26.58
N ILE A 586 -20.42 -37.48 25.35
CA ILE A 586 -20.72 -38.54 24.37
C ILE A 586 -19.38 -39.01 23.79
N THR A 587 -19.11 -40.29 24.00
CA THR A 587 -17.93 -41.04 23.54
C THR A 587 -17.99 -41.34 22.03
N LYS A 588 -16.84 -41.28 21.35
CA LYS A 588 -16.64 -41.78 19.97
C LYS A 588 -16.77 -43.32 19.92
N PRO A 589 -17.08 -43.93 18.75
CA PRO A 589 -16.00 -44.46 17.92
C PRO A 589 -16.22 -44.34 16.40
N GLY A 590 -15.11 -44.34 15.64
CA GLY A 590 -15.05 -44.71 14.22
C GLY A 590 -14.45 -43.66 13.27
N ASN A 591 -13.24 -43.93 12.76
CA ASN A 591 -12.65 -43.23 11.60
C ASN A 591 -13.53 -43.44 10.35
N PRO A 592 -13.57 -42.45 9.43
CA PRO A 592 -12.86 -42.66 8.17
C PRO A 592 -12.18 -41.40 7.57
N VAL A 593 -11.07 -41.67 6.87
CA VAL A 593 -10.61 -41.12 5.58
C VAL A 593 -10.65 -39.59 5.37
N LEU A 594 -9.44 -39.03 5.19
CA LEU A 594 -9.16 -37.67 4.75
C LEU A 594 -9.70 -37.41 3.34
N ASP A 595 -10.78 -36.64 3.23
CA ASP A 595 -11.12 -35.88 2.03
C ASP A 595 -10.97 -34.39 2.32
N ARG A 596 -10.06 -33.73 1.58
CA ARG A 596 -9.93 -32.26 1.56
C ARG A 596 -11.10 -31.69 0.76
N PRO A 597 -11.74 -30.59 1.17
CA PRO A 597 -12.71 -29.92 0.32
C PRO A 597 -11.97 -29.22 -0.83
N GLN A 598 -12.09 -29.78 -2.04
CA GLN A 598 -11.77 -29.11 -3.30
C GLN A 598 -12.79 -27.98 -3.52
N VAL A 599 -12.35 -26.73 -3.44
CA VAL A 599 -13.16 -25.58 -3.84
C VAL A 599 -13.08 -25.47 -5.37
N ASN A 600 -14.08 -26.03 -6.06
CA ASN A 600 -14.19 -25.98 -7.52
C ASN A 600 -14.58 -24.57 -7.99
N TYR A 601 -13.63 -23.85 -8.59
CA TYR A 601 -13.87 -22.59 -9.31
C TYR A 601 -14.20 -22.86 -10.78
N THR A 602 -15.39 -23.38 -11.08
CA THR A 602 -15.90 -23.39 -12.47
C THR A 602 -17.41 -23.18 -12.50
N GLY A 603 -17.82 -21.93 -12.70
CA GLY A 603 -19.20 -21.56 -13.04
C GLY A 603 -19.19 -20.52 -14.14
N ARG A 604 -19.38 -20.93 -15.40
CA ARG A 604 -19.66 -20.01 -16.53
C ARG A 604 -21.02 -19.34 -16.30
N PRO A 605 -21.21 -18.06 -16.67
CA PRO A 605 -22.51 -17.41 -16.58
C PRO A 605 -23.41 -17.89 -17.73
N LYS A 606 -24.61 -18.38 -17.41
CA LYS A 606 -25.68 -18.47 -18.40
C LYS A 606 -26.34 -17.10 -18.51
N SER A 607 -26.26 -16.54 -19.71
CA SER A 607 -27.06 -15.43 -20.18
C SER A 607 -28.53 -15.85 -20.34
N SER A 608 -29.43 -14.87 -20.20
CA SER A 608 -30.88 -14.82 -20.52
C SER A 608 -31.86 -14.93 -19.33
N GLU A 609 -32.30 -13.76 -18.86
CA GLU A 609 -33.64 -13.39 -18.32
C GLU A 609 -33.46 -12.05 -17.55
N LEU A 610 -33.36 -10.93 -18.26
CA LEU A 610 -34.45 -9.96 -18.51
C LEU A 610 -35.33 -9.67 -17.27
N LEU A 611 -35.04 -8.50 -16.68
CA LEU A 611 -35.99 -7.45 -16.29
C LEU A 611 -37.37 -7.91 -15.81
N GLU A 612 -37.60 -7.82 -14.49
CA GLU A 612 -38.86 -7.27 -14.00
C GLU A 612 -38.69 -6.59 -12.64
N SER A 613 -39.14 -5.34 -12.60
CA SER A 613 -39.16 -4.47 -11.45
C SER A 613 -40.26 -4.88 -10.46
N SER A 614 -39.93 -5.03 -9.18
CA SER A 614 -40.91 -4.82 -8.12
C SER A 614 -40.28 -4.16 -6.90
N SER A 615 -40.68 -2.92 -6.71
CA SER A 615 -40.43 -2.05 -5.56
C SER A 615 -41.05 -2.62 -4.28
N THR A 616 -40.22 -2.92 -3.28
CA THR A 616 -40.63 -2.89 -1.87
C THR A 616 -39.45 -2.46 -1.01
N THR A 617 -39.64 -1.31 -0.37
CA THR A 617 -38.76 -0.61 0.57
C THR A 617 -38.60 -1.37 1.89
N GLN A 618 -37.36 -1.69 2.28
CA GLN A 618 -36.94 -1.99 3.67
C GLN A 618 -35.47 -1.59 3.89
N PRO A 619 -35.06 -1.31 5.16
CA PRO A 619 -34.24 -0.14 5.48
C PRO A 619 -32.72 -0.35 5.41
N TRP A 620 -32.06 0.79 5.27
CA TRP A 620 -30.63 0.99 5.10
C TRP A 620 -29.85 0.55 6.33
N GLY A 621 -29.05 -0.52 6.20
CA GLY A 621 -28.15 -0.99 7.27
C GLY A 621 -26.94 -1.80 6.82
N TYR A 622 -26.76 -2.06 5.51
CA TYR A 622 -25.77 -3.04 5.02
C TYR A 622 -24.83 -2.54 3.90
N VAL A 623 -24.80 -1.24 3.58
CA VAL A 623 -24.12 -0.75 2.36
C VAL A 623 -22.80 0.00 2.60
N ILE A 624 -22.33 0.20 3.84
CA ILE A 624 -21.13 1.05 4.09
C ILE A 624 -19.79 0.29 4.06
N VAL A 625 -19.75 -1.04 3.91
CA VAL A 625 -18.48 -1.80 3.95
C VAL A 625 -17.75 -1.86 2.60
N HIS A 626 -18.41 -1.56 1.48
CA HIS A 626 -17.82 -1.73 0.15
C HIS A 626 -16.94 -0.56 -0.35
N HIS A 627 -16.78 0.51 0.42
CA HIS A 627 -16.01 1.69 0.01
C HIS A 627 -14.76 1.99 0.86
N ILE A 628 -14.36 1.09 1.76
CA ILE A 628 -13.18 1.28 2.64
C ILE A 628 -12.04 0.27 2.35
N PHE A 629 -12.18 -0.61 1.35
CA PHE A 629 -11.12 -1.53 0.90
C PHE A 629 -10.71 -1.27 -0.54
#